data_AF-A0A9X9Z495-F1
#
_entry.id   AF-A0A9X9Z495-F1
#
_cell.length_a   1.000
_cell.length_b   1.000
_cell.length_c   1.000
_cell.angle_alpha   90.00
_cell.angle_beta   90.00
_cell.angle_gamma   90.00
#
_symmetry.space_group_name_H-M   'P 1'
#
loop_
_entity.id
_entity.type
_entity.pdbx_description
1 polymer ?
#
loop_
_entity_poly.entity_id
_entity_poly.type
_entity_poly.pdbx_seq_one_letter_code
_entity_poly.pdbx_strand_id
1 'polypeptide(L)'
;MSSVSADGSTPTVLVCIHHQSKTAAAIVDNGVFCINILRDDQADIADHFGGRSKFGGDDKFAFGQWLSSETGAPRLAESVVAFDCRVISSERVGTHHIFVGAVGAVTVGSGRALIYADRVYGRAHPIPASQAS
;
A
#
# COMPACT_ATOMS: atom_id res chain seq x y z
N MET A 1 4.05 -3.39 -5.59
CA MET A 1 4.87 -2.26 -6.08
C MET A 1 3.89 -1.17 -6.45
N SER A 2 4.06 0.03 -5.92
CA SER A 2 3.23 1.19 -6.25
C SER A 2 4.12 2.24 -6.91
N SER A 3 3.68 2.81 -8.01
CA SER A 3 4.33 3.98 -8.62
C SER A 3 3.65 5.25 -8.12
N VAL A 4 4.41 6.34 -8.00
CA VAL A 4 3.92 7.66 -7.57
C VAL A 4 4.35 8.67 -8.64
N SER A 5 3.41 9.50 -9.09
CA SER A 5 3.71 10.72 -9.85
C SER A 5 3.22 11.92 -9.04
N ALA A 6 4.10 12.89 -8.84
CA ALA A 6 3.78 14.14 -8.15
C ALA A 6 3.64 15.32 -9.14
N ASP A 7 3.63 15.04 -10.44
CA ASP A 7 3.51 16.06 -11.47
C ASP A 7 2.06 16.55 -11.56
N GLY A 8 1.87 17.86 -11.65
CA GLY A 8 0.55 18.50 -11.74
C GLY A 8 -0.03 18.93 -10.39
N SER A 9 -1.32 19.30 -10.39
CA SER A 9 -2.01 19.85 -9.21
C SER A 9 -2.52 18.80 -8.21
N THR A 10 -2.46 17.51 -8.57
CA THR A 10 -2.88 16.40 -7.70
C THR A 10 -1.98 15.19 -7.96
N PRO A 11 -1.16 14.78 -6.97
CA PRO A 11 -0.33 13.58 -7.10
C PRO A 11 -1.18 12.33 -7.37
N THR A 12 -0.63 11.40 -8.13
CA THR A 12 -1.27 10.12 -8.45
C THR A 12 -0.41 8.95 -8.02
N VAL A 13 -1.08 7.86 -7.67
CA VAL A 13 -0.46 6.57 -7.37
C VAL A 13 -1.14 5.47 -8.14
N LEU A 14 -0.41 4.38 -8.42
CA LEU A 14 -1.01 3.17 -8.98
C LEU A 14 -0.73 1.93 -8.14
N VAL A 15 -1.69 1.00 -8.13
CA VAL A 15 -1.56 -0.33 -7.54
C VAL A 15 -2.12 -1.40 -8.47
N CYS A 16 -1.43 -2.53 -8.55
CA CYS A 16 -1.90 -3.70 -9.29
C CYS A 16 -2.43 -4.75 -8.31
N ILE A 17 -3.70 -5.12 -8.45
CA ILE A 17 -4.37 -6.06 -7.53
C ILE A 17 -5.04 -7.16 -8.33
N HIS A 18 -4.88 -8.42 -7.89
CA HIS A 18 -5.52 -9.56 -8.56
C HIS A 18 -7.04 -9.37 -8.61
N HIS A 19 -7.62 -9.49 -9.80
CA HIS A 19 -9.01 -9.10 -10.06
C HIS A 19 -10.05 -9.93 -9.28
N GLN A 20 -9.72 -11.15 -8.89
CA GLN A 20 -10.60 -12.01 -8.08
C GLN A 20 -10.45 -11.77 -6.56
N SER A 21 -9.60 -10.84 -6.14
CA SER A 21 -9.44 -10.56 -4.71
C SER A 21 -10.64 -9.76 -4.17
N LYS A 22 -11.00 -10.02 -2.89
CA LYS A 22 -12.02 -9.23 -2.18
C LYS A 22 -11.68 -7.73 -2.16
N THR A 23 -10.39 -7.40 -2.10
CA THR A 23 -9.90 -6.01 -2.15
C THR A 23 -10.18 -5.35 -3.49
N ALA A 24 -9.93 -6.03 -4.62
CA ALA A 24 -10.25 -5.47 -5.94
C ALA A 24 -11.75 -5.20 -6.09
N ALA A 25 -12.60 -6.16 -5.67
CA ALA A 25 -14.05 -5.97 -5.70
C ALA A 25 -14.50 -4.77 -4.85
N ALA A 26 -13.96 -4.63 -3.63
CA ALA A 26 -14.28 -3.51 -2.75
C ALA A 26 -13.87 -2.15 -3.35
N ILE A 27 -12.69 -2.05 -3.97
CA ILE A 27 -12.20 -0.80 -4.58
C ILE A 27 -13.03 -0.42 -5.82
N VAL A 28 -13.45 -1.41 -6.61
CA VAL A 28 -14.34 -1.17 -7.77
C VAL A 28 -15.69 -0.65 -7.32
N ASP A 29 -16.24 -1.19 -6.23
CA ASP A 29 -17.55 -0.82 -5.71
C ASP A 29 -17.55 0.57 -5.03
N ASN A 30 -16.55 0.85 -4.19
CA ASN A 30 -16.52 2.08 -3.39
C ASN A 30 -15.75 3.25 -4.03
N GLY A 31 -14.90 2.98 -5.03
CA GLY A 31 -14.09 4.00 -5.71
C GLY A 31 -12.97 4.63 -4.88
N VAL A 32 -12.58 4.04 -3.74
CA VAL A 32 -11.54 4.57 -2.85
C VAL A 32 -10.59 3.48 -2.34
N PHE A 33 -9.35 3.86 -2.06
CA PHE A 33 -8.37 2.94 -1.47
C PHE A 33 -7.30 3.69 -0.67
N CYS A 34 -6.69 3.00 0.29
CA CYS A 34 -5.54 3.51 1.02
C CYS A 34 -4.31 2.62 0.77
N ILE A 35 -3.19 3.23 0.41
CA ILE A 35 -1.88 2.56 0.36
C ILE A 35 -1.17 2.80 1.69
N ASN A 36 -0.82 1.72 2.39
CA ASN A 36 -0.02 1.78 3.61
C ASN A 36 1.41 1.27 3.30
N ILE A 37 2.41 2.14 3.43
CA ILE A 37 3.82 1.77 3.34
C ILE A 37 4.26 1.28 4.72
N LEU A 38 4.50 -0.02 4.81
CA LEU A 38 4.81 -0.69 6.08
C LEU A 38 6.23 -0.39 6.55
N ARG A 39 6.41 -0.43 7.88
CA ARG A 39 7.72 -0.39 8.51
C ARG A 39 8.44 -1.75 8.42
N ASP A 40 9.76 -1.73 8.53
CA ASP A 40 10.62 -2.90 8.49
C ASP A 40 10.38 -3.92 9.63
N ASP A 41 9.63 -3.54 10.67
CA ASP A 41 9.16 -4.41 11.75
C ASP A 41 7.73 -4.98 11.54
N GLN A 42 7.07 -4.69 10.41
CA GLN A 42 5.67 -5.06 10.12
C GLN A 42 5.52 -6.16 9.05
N ALA A 43 6.47 -7.09 8.99
CA ALA A 43 6.44 -8.21 8.05
C ALA A 43 5.25 -9.16 8.29
N ASP A 44 4.82 -9.28 9.55
CA ASP A 44 3.66 -10.06 9.97
C ASP A 44 2.34 -9.52 9.39
N ILE A 45 2.14 -8.20 9.39
CA ILE A 45 1.01 -7.53 8.73
C ILE A 45 1.03 -7.83 7.24
N ALA A 46 2.20 -7.69 6.60
CA ALA A 46 2.35 -7.97 5.17
C ALA A 46 2.00 -9.43 4.82
N ASP A 47 2.45 -10.39 5.62
CA ASP A 47 2.12 -11.81 5.43
C ASP A 47 0.65 -12.09 5.65
N HIS A 48 0.03 -11.45 6.64
CA HIS A 48 -1.38 -11.65 6.94
C HIS A 48 -2.28 -11.13 5.80
N PHE A 49 -2.01 -9.93 5.29
CA PHE A 49 -2.75 -9.39 4.14
C PHE A 49 -2.44 -10.14 2.83
N GLY A 50 -1.22 -10.66 2.69
CA GLY A 50 -0.75 -11.46 1.56
C GLY A 50 -1.21 -12.92 1.55
N GLY A 51 -1.96 -13.38 2.56
CA GLY A 51 -2.45 -14.76 2.65
C GLY A 51 -1.38 -15.78 3.01
N ARG A 52 -0.26 -15.34 3.60
CA ARG A 52 0.85 -16.17 4.08
C ARG A 52 0.86 -16.31 5.61
N SER A 53 -0.20 -15.87 6.29
CA SER A 53 -0.26 -15.91 7.74
C SER A 53 -0.13 -17.33 8.28
N LYS A 54 0.72 -17.49 9.30
CA LYS A 54 0.81 -18.73 10.09
C LYS A 54 -0.24 -18.77 11.20
N PHE A 55 -0.85 -17.63 11.53
CA PHE A 55 -1.89 -17.49 12.53
C PHE A 55 -3.21 -17.55 11.78
N GLY A 56 -3.92 -18.68 11.89
CA GLY A 56 -5.23 -18.84 11.24
C GLY A 56 -6.21 -17.74 11.68
N GLY A 57 -7.00 -17.24 10.74
CA GLY A 57 -7.99 -16.18 10.98
C GLY A 57 -8.34 -15.45 9.70
N ASP A 58 -9.64 -15.25 9.46
CA ASP A 58 -10.15 -14.54 8.28
C ASP A 58 -10.17 -13.01 8.47
N ASP A 59 -10.07 -12.53 9.71
CA ASP A 59 -10.10 -11.10 10.02
C ASP A 59 -8.73 -10.46 9.86
N LYS A 60 -8.50 -9.92 8.66
CA LYS A 60 -7.26 -9.22 8.32
C LYS A 60 -6.96 -8.01 9.20
N PHE A 61 -8.00 -7.37 9.73
CA PHE A 61 -7.86 -6.12 10.47
C PHE A 61 -7.66 -6.35 11.97
N ALA A 62 -7.68 -7.60 12.45
CA ALA A 62 -7.34 -7.94 13.82
C ALA A 62 -5.85 -7.73 14.16
N PHE A 63 -4.98 -7.69 13.14
CA PHE A 63 -3.55 -7.45 13.29
C PHE A 63 -3.19 -6.00 12.98
N GLY A 64 -2.66 -5.29 13.98
CA GLY A 64 -2.33 -3.87 13.91
C GLY A 64 -3.46 -2.95 14.38
N GLN A 65 -3.16 -1.66 14.51
CA GLN A 65 -4.14 -0.64 14.84
C GLN A 65 -4.60 0.07 13.58
N TRP A 66 -5.88 -0.02 13.28
CA TRP A 66 -6.49 0.56 12.08
C TRP A 66 -7.34 1.77 12.43
N LEU A 67 -7.24 2.78 11.58
CA LEU A 67 -7.95 4.04 11.67
C LEU A 67 -8.67 4.29 10.35
N SER A 68 -9.75 5.06 10.36
CA SER A 68 -10.37 5.52 9.12
C SER A 68 -9.62 6.71 8.54
N SER A 69 -9.34 6.66 7.24
CA SER A 69 -8.88 7.83 6.48
C SER A 69 -10.06 8.78 6.20
N GLU A 70 -9.79 9.91 5.55
CA GLU A 70 -10.84 10.88 5.20
C GLU A 70 -11.88 10.29 4.24
N THR A 71 -11.47 9.41 3.33
CA THR A 71 -12.40 8.66 2.46
C THR A 71 -13.14 7.53 3.18
N GLY A 72 -12.78 7.23 4.43
CA GLY A 72 -13.23 6.03 5.15
C GLY A 72 -12.39 4.78 4.86
N ALA A 73 -11.42 4.82 3.92
CA ALA A 73 -10.54 3.68 3.68
C ALA A 73 -9.66 3.36 4.90
N PRO A 74 -9.44 2.08 5.23
CA PRO A 74 -8.67 1.69 6.40
C PRO A 74 -7.18 2.03 6.25
N ARG A 75 -6.67 2.81 7.20
CA ARG A 75 -5.28 3.22 7.34
C ARG A 75 -4.65 2.56 8.54
N LEU A 76 -3.44 2.03 8.37
CA LEU A 76 -2.64 1.54 9.48
C LEU A 76 -2.09 2.74 10.26
N ALA A 77 -2.34 2.78 11.57
CA ALA A 77 -1.90 3.90 12.43
C ALA A 77 -0.36 4.08 12.36
N GLU A 78 0.34 2.96 12.31
CA GLU A 78 1.77 2.81 12.51
C GLU A 78 2.53 2.56 11.18
N SER A 79 2.04 3.08 10.05
CA SER A 79 2.74 3.01 8.75
C SER A 79 3.85 4.07 8.62
N VAL A 80 4.86 3.83 7.76
CA VAL A 80 5.85 4.86 7.36
C VAL A 80 5.16 6.01 6.62
N VAL A 81 4.26 5.68 5.70
CA VAL A 81 3.42 6.64 4.98
C VAL A 81 2.09 5.95 4.64
N ALA A 82 1.00 6.70 4.68
CA ALA A 82 -0.28 6.31 4.12
C ALA A 82 -0.77 7.32 3.07
N PHE A 83 -1.25 6.81 1.94
CA PHE A 83 -1.87 7.60 0.87
C PHE A 83 -3.36 7.28 0.79
N ASP A 84 -4.21 8.26 1.07
CA ASP A 84 -5.66 8.14 0.93
C ASP A 84 -6.10 8.59 -0.47
N CYS A 85 -6.70 7.68 -1.24
CA CYS A 85 -6.85 7.83 -2.68
C CYS A 85 -8.30 7.67 -3.15
N ARG A 86 -8.68 8.48 -4.13
CA ARG A 86 -9.89 8.27 -4.95
C ARG A 86 -9.50 7.71 -6.30
N VAL A 87 -10.19 6.67 -6.77
CA VAL A 87 -9.92 6.03 -8.05
C VAL A 87 -10.21 7.03 -9.19
N ILE A 88 -9.21 7.26 -10.05
CA ILE A 88 -9.33 8.00 -11.29
C ILE A 88 -9.68 7.03 -12.42
N SER A 89 -8.99 5.89 -12.47
CA SER A 89 -9.22 4.85 -13.46
C SER A 89 -8.92 3.47 -12.90
N SER A 90 -9.60 2.48 -13.47
CA SER A 90 -9.29 1.08 -13.24
C SER A 90 -9.31 0.35 -14.57
N GLU A 91 -8.22 -0.33 -14.89
CA GLU A 91 -8.10 -1.11 -16.12
C GLU A 91 -7.75 -2.55 -15.78
N ARG A 92 -8.49 -3.51 -16.33
CA ARG A 92 -8.16 -4.93 -16.16
C ARG A 92 -7.15 -5.34 -17.22
N VAL A 93 -5.94 -5.70 -16.78
CA VAL A 93 -4.86 -6.23 -17.62
C VAL A 93 -4.54 -7.65 -17.17
N GLY A 94 -4.96 -8.64 -17.97
CA GLY A 94 -4.80 -10.05 -17.65
C GLY A 94 -5.49 -10.43 -16.32
N THR A 95 -4.70 -10.86 -15.34
CA THR A 95 -5.20 -11.30 -14.03
C THR A 95 -5.34 -10.18 -13.00
N HIS A 96 -4.97 -8.94 -13.32
CA HIS A 96 -4.95 -7.84 -12.37
C HIS A 96 -5.77 -6.64 -12.86
N HIS A 97 -6.32 -5.88 -11.91
CA HIS A 97 -6.65 -4.49 -12.14
C HIS A 97 -5.43 -3.63 -11.87
N ILE A 98 -5.18 -2.67 -12.76
CA ILE A 98 -4.35 -1.50 -12.51
C ILE A 98 -5.30 -0.40 -12.04
N PHE A 99 -5.24 -0.04 -10.77
CA PHE A 99 -5.94 1.13 -10.25
C PHE A 99 -5.00 2.32 -10.27
N VAL A 100 -5.45 3.43 -10.84
CA VAL A 100 -4.80 4.74 -10.71
C VAL A 100 -5.67 5.59 -9.80
N GLY A 101 -5.07 6.16 -8.74
CA GLY A 101 -5.77 6.98 -7.77
C GLY A 101 -5.16 8.36 -7.61
N ALA A 102 -6.02 9.38 -7.46
CA ALA A 102 -5.64 10.71 -7.01
C ALA A 102 -5.45 10.68 -5.50
N VAL A 103 -4.30 11.17 -5.03
CA VAL A 103 -3.98 11.26 -3.61
C VAL A 103 -4.68 12.48 -3.03
N GLY A 104 -5.66 12.26 -2.15
CA GLY A 104 -6.40 13.31 -1.46
C GLY A 104 -5.76 13.73 -0.14
N ALA A 105 -5.18 12.77 0.59
CA ALA A 105 -4.48 13.02 1.85
C ALA A 105 -3.26 12.10 2.00
N VAL A 106 -2.24 12.61 2.70
CA VAL A 106 -1.02 11.86 3.03
C VAL A 106 -0.81 11.93 4.54
N THR A 107 -0.64 10.77 5.17
CA THR A 107 -0.18 10.71 6.56
C THR A 107 1.25 10.21 6.57
N VAL A 108 2.17 11.02 7.12
CA VAL A 108 3.58 10.66 7.26
C VAL A 108 3.84 10.17 8.67
N GLY A 109 4.35 8.96 8.77
CA GLY A 109 4.82 8.35 10.01
C GLY A 109 6.34 8.37 10.11
N SER A 110 6.88 7.43 10.86
CA SER A 110 8.32 7.26 11.07
C SER A 110 8.74 5.80 10.91
N GLY A 111 10.05 5.56 10.89
CA GLY A 111 10.63 4.24 10.70
C GLY A 111 11.18 4.03 9.28
N ARG A 112 11.71 2.84 9.04
CA ARG A 112 12.26 2.44 7.74
C ARG A 112 11.25 1.60 6.99
N ALA A 113 11.15 1.78 5.68
CA ALA A 113 10.23 1.02 4.86
C ALA A 113 10.62 -0.46 4.79
N LEU A 114 9.61 -1.33 4.91
CA LEU A 114 9.72 -2.76 4.60
C LEU A 114 9.98 -2.93 3.11
N ILE A 115 11.02 -3.69 2.78
CA ILE A 115 11.36 -4.05 1.41
C ILE A 115 11.03 -5.52 1.21
N TYR A 116 10.48 -5.85 0.04
CA TYR A 116 10.32 -7.23 -0.40
C TYR A 116 11.08 -7.43 -1.71
N ALA A 117 12.18 -8.19 -1.64
CA ALA A 117 13.06 -8.48 -2.76
C ALA A 117 13.57 -9.91 -2.62
N ASP A 118 13.84 -10.61 -3.72
CA ASP A 118 14.34 -11.99 -3.71
C ASP A 118 13.52 -12.97 -2.84
N ARG A 119 12.20 -12.74 -2.80
CA ARG A 119 11.23 -13.48 -1.97
C ARG A 119 11.49 -13.39 -0.45
N VAL A 120 12.29 -12.43 0.01
CA VAL A 120 12.57 -12.18 1.42
C VAL A 120 12.16 -10.77 1.82
N TYR A 121 11.82 -10.61 3.09
CA TYR A 121 11.65 -9.30 3.69
C TYR A 121 13.02 -8.72 4.08
N GLY A 122 13.16 -7.43 3.87
CA GLY A 122 14.35 -6.67 4.23
C GLY A 122 13.99 -5.24 4.59
N ARG A 123 15.04 -4.43 4.74
CA ARG A 123 14.92 -3.01 5.08
C ARG A 123 15.74 -2.18 4.11
N ALA A 124 15.29 -0.95 3.89
CA ALA A 124 16.05 0.00 3.09
C ALA A 124 17.39 0.34 3.77
N HIS A 125 18.47 0.30 2.98
CA HIS A 125 19.79 0.79 3.36
C HIS A 125 20.16 1.92 2.40
N PRO A 126 20.52 3.12 2.90
CA PRO A 126 20.97 4.21 2.04
C PRO A 126 22.18 3.76 1.23
N ILE A 127 22.12 3.99 -0.08
CA ILE A 127 23.30 3.85 -0.95
C ILE A 127 24.05 5.18 -0.82
N PRO A 128 25.30 5.19 -0.32
CA PRO A 128 26.10 6.41 -0.30
C PRO A 128 26.18 6.98 -1.72
N ALA A 129 26.04 8.29 -1.87
CA ALA A 129 26.32 8.93 -3.14
C ALA A 129 27.75 8.58 -3.55
N SER A 130 27.96 8.10 -4.78
CA SER A 130 29.32 8.00 -5.31
C SER A 130 29.92 9.40 -5.27
N GLN A 131 31.11 9.55 -4.67
CA GLN A 131 31.87 10.79 -4.85
C GLN A 131 32.15 10.91 -6.35
N ALA A 132 31.45 11.83 -7.02
CA ALA A 132 31.78 12.17 -8.40
C ALA A 132 33.16 12.83 -8.36
N SER A 133 34.17 12.12 -8.86
CA SER A 133 35.49 12.65 -9.16
C SER A 133 35.45 13.51 -10.41
#